data_AF-A0A941VX05-F1
#
_entry.id   AF-A0A941VX05-F1
#
_cell.length_a   1.000
_cell.length_b   1.000
_cell.length_c   1.000
_cell.angle_alpha   90.00
_cell.angle_beta   90.00
_cell.angle_gamma   90.00
#
_symmetry.space_group_name_H-M   'P 1'
#
loop_
_entity.id
_entity.type
_entity.pdbx_description
1 polymer ?
#
loop_
_entity_poly.entity_id
_entity_poly.type
_entity_poly.pdbx_seq_one_letter_code
_entity_poly.pdbx_strand_id
1 'polypeptide(L)'
;MTTRRLLIDHQCPQCGAPATMEETERLYTCPFCRVKSYLVTRDYFRYMLPHAAPAGQTLVFLPYWRFKGSFFVSLPGGIKTRIVDVSQQAVSSPSFPASLGLRSQTLKL
;
A
#
# COMPACT_ATOMS: atom_id res chain seq x y z
N MET A 1 15.35 -8.87 27.60
CA MET A 1 14.38 -8.72 26.49
C MET A 1 15.07 -7.90 25.41
N THR A 2 15.38 -8.49 24.26
CA THR A 2 16.06 -7.80 23.17
C THR A 2 15.04 -6.90 22.47
N THR A 3 15.09 -5.59 22.72
CA THR A 3 14.22 -4.62 22.05
C THR A 3 14.56 -4.61 20.56
N ARG A 4 13.65 -5.07 19.70
CA ARG A 4 13.82 -4.98 18.25
C ARG A 4 13.73 -3.50 17.86
N ARG A 5 14.75 -2.99 17.17
CA ARG A 5 14.71 -1.67 16.54
C ARG A 5 13.93 -1.78 15.25
N LEU A 6 12.76 -1.14 15.21
CA LEU A 6 11.92 -1.06 14.02
C LEU A 6 12.22 0.28 13.35
N LEU A 7 12.71 0.20 12.12
CA LEU A 7 12.97 1.37 11.29
C LEU A 7 11.78 1.62 10.37
N ILE A 8 11.43 2.90 10.24
CA ILE A 8 10.31 3.37 9.45
C ILE A 8 10.82 4.32 8.36
N ASP A 9 10.32 4.15 7.13
CA ASP A 9 10.53 5.11 6.05
C ASP A 9 9.41 6.16 6.07
N HIS A 10 9.81 7.42 6.20
CA HIS A 10 8.93 8.57 6.21
C HIS A 10 9.33 9.54 5.08
N GLN A 11 8.35 9.99 4.30
CA GLN A 11 8.60 10.97 3.25
C GLN A 11 8.65 12.39 3.82
N CYS A 12 9.75 13.11 3.63
CA CYS A 12 9.89 14.48 4.12
C CYS A 12 8.81 15.41 3.50
N PRO A 13 7.99 16.11 4.30
CA PRO A 13 6.93 16.97 3.78
C PRO A 13 7.47 18.22 3.07
N GLN A 14 8.73 18.60 3.31
CA GLN A 14 9.35 19.79 2.72
C GLN A 14 9.98 19.52 1.34
N CYS A 15 10.67 18.38 1.16
CA CYS A 15 11.43 18.10 -0.07
C CYS A 15 11.07 16.77 -0.75
N GLY A 16 10.19 15.96 -0.15
CA GLY A 16 9.77 14.67 -0.70
C GLY A 16 10.81 13.55 -0.61
N ALA A 17 12.00 13.82 -0.06
CA ALA A 17 13.06 12.82 0.08
C ALA A 17 12.75 11.81 1.20
N PRO A 18 13.23 10.55 1.08
CA PRO A 18 13.05 9.55 2.12
C PRO A 18 13.86 9.89 3.37
N ALA A 19 13.26 9.70 4.54
CA ALA A 19 13.91 9.80 5.84
C ALA A 19 13.61 8.51 6.62
N THR A 20 14.66 7.74 6.92
CA THR A 20 14.56 6.55 7.77
C THR A 20 14.77 6.97 9.22
N MET A 21 13.87 6.56 10.10
CA MET A 21 13.90 6.88 11.53
C MET A 21 13.43 5.69 12.37
N GLU A 22 13.70 5.69 13.68
CA GLU A 22 13.16 4.66 14.58
C GLU A 22 11.66 4.89 14.80
N GLU A 23 10.88 3.83 14.94
CA GLU A 23 9.42 3.91 15.17
C GLU A 23 9.04 4.81 16.36
N THR A 24 9.87 4.81 17.41
CA THR A 24 9.64 5.60 18.63
C THR A 24 10.12 7.05 18.51
N GLU A 25 10.88 7.39 17.46
CA GLU A 25 11.41 8.72 17.24
C GLU A 25 10.29 9.64 16.75
N ARG A 26 10.13 10.81 17.39
CA ARG A 26 9.09 11.80 17.01
C ARG A 26 9.67 13.04 16.36
N LEU A 27 10.92 13.36 16.68
CA LEU A 27 11.64 14.46 16.08
C LEU A 27 12.68 13.87 15.14
N TYR A 28 12.55 14.11 13.84
CA TYR A 28 13.55 13.65 12.88
C TYR A 28 14.16 14.83 12.13
N THR A 29 15.40 14.65 11.67
CA THR A 29 16.11 15.62 10.82
C THR A 29 16.27 15.03 9.44
N CYS A 30 15.74 15.69 8.41
CA CYS A 30 15.89 15.21 7.04
C CYS A 30 17.37 15.30 6.60
N PRO A 31 18.00 14.23 6.09
CA PRO A 31 19.41 14.27 5.69
C PRO A 31 19.64 15.12 4.41
N PHE A 32 18.59 15.42 3.65
CA PHE A 32 18.67 16.15 2.39
C PHE A 32 18.50 17.66 2.58
N CYS A 33 17.36 18.10 3.13
CA CYS A 33 17.07 19.53 3.32
C CYS A 33 17.35 20.04 4.74
N ARG A 34 17.75 19.16 5.67
CA ARG A 34 18.09 19.48 7.08
C ARG A 34 16.96 20.08 7.91
N VAL A 35 15.74 20.10 7.40
CA VAL A 35 14.56 20.49 8.19
C VAL A 35 14.39 19.52 9.37
N LYS A 36 14.09 20.08 10.54
CA LYS A 36 13.65 19.31 11.71
C LYS A 36 12.14 19.32 11.76
N SER A 37 11.53 18.15 11.75
CA SER A 37 10.07 18.01 11.80
C SER A 37 9.66 17.16 13.00
N TYR A 38 8.58 17.55 13.66
CA TYR A 38 8.00 16.82 14.77
C TYR A 38 6.71 16.14 14.34
N LEU A 39 6.65 14.82 14.46
CA LEU A 39 5.49 14.03 14.12
C LEU A 39 4.44 14.15 15.24
N VAL A 40 3.22 14.53 14.85
CA VAL A 40 2.07 14.63 15.76
C VAL A 40 0.90 13.84 15.18
N THR A 41 0.20 13.13 16.04
CA THR A 41 -1.03 12.40 15.71
C THR A 41 -2.07 12.67 16.80
N ARG A 42 -3.36 12.58 16.47
CA ARG A 42 -4.44 12.78 17.45
C ARG A 42 -4.61 11.59 18.39
N ASP A 43 -4.43 10.38 17.87
CA ASP A 43 -4.63 9.13 18.62
C ASP A 43 -3.27 8.43 18.83
N TYR A 44 -2.83 7.69 17.81
CA TYR A 44 -1.59 6.93 17.80
C TYR A 44 -1.02 6.86 16.37
N PHE A 45 0.26 6.53 16.27
CA PHE A 45 0.93 6.34 14.98
C PHE A 45 0.56 4.96 14.42
N ARG A 46 0.22 4.93 13.14
CA ARG A 46 -0.14 3.72 12.42
C ARG A 46 0.24 3.87 10.96
N TYR A 47 0.74 2.79 10.38
CA TYR A 47 0.87 2.69 8.94
C TYR A 47 -0.50 2.47 8.32
N MET A 48 -0.86 3.32 7.37
CA MET A 48 -2.13 3.24 6.65
C MET A 48 -1.88 3.41 5.17
N LEU A 49 -2.71 2.76 4.36
CA LEU A 49 -2.77 3.05 2.94
C LEU A 49 -3.19 4.51 2.76
N PRO A 50 -2.51 5.28 1.88
CA PRO A 50 -2.89 6.65 1.62
C PRO A 50 -4.32 6.69 1.08
N HIS A 51 -5.12 7.62 1.59
CA HIS A 51 -6.50 7.83 1.15
C HIS A 51 -6.78 9.32 0.97
N ALA A 52 -7.74 9.63 0.11
CA ALA A 52 -8.23 11.00 -0.11
C ALA A 52 -9.56 11.29 0.62
N ALA A 53 -10.04 10.36 1.46
CA ALA A 53 -11.30 10.53 2.17
C ALA A 53 -11.27 11.75 3.13
N PRO A 54 -12.38 12.50 3.26
CA PRO A 54 -12.50 13.61 4.21
C PRO A 54 -12.29 13.19 5.67
N ALA A 55 -11.84 14.13 6.49
CA ALA A 55 -11.68 13.91 7.93
C ALA A 55 -13.01 13.54 8.61
N GLY A 56 -12.96 12.59 9.54
CA GLY A 56 -14.13 12.13 10.31
C GLY A 56 -14.99 11.08 9.59
N GLN A 57 -14.69 10.72 8.35
CA GLN A 57 -15.36 9.60 7.70
C GLN A 57 -14.76 8.25 8.09
N THR A 58 -15.62 7.24 8.22
CA THR A 58 -15.19 5.87 8.47
C THR A 58 -14.67 5.27 7.17
N LEU A 59 -13.43 4.79 7.20
CA LEU A 59 -12.81 4.09 6.06
C LEU A 59 -13.13 2.60 6.13
N VAL A 60 -13.51 2.03 4.99
CA VAL A 60 -13.71 0.59 4.81
C VAL A 60 -12.78 0.11 3.70
N PHE A 61 -11.91 -0.84 4.02
CA PHE A 61 -11.02 -1.48 3.04
C PHE A 61 -11.61 -2.82 2.62
N LEU A 62 -11.98 -2.95 1.34
CA LEU A 62 -12.40 -4.23 0.78
C LEU A 62 -11.20 -4.92 0.12
N PRO A 63 -10.81 -6.12 0.58
CA PRO A 63 -9.66 -6.81 0.00
C PRO A 63 -9.99 -7.41 -1.38
N TYR A 64 -9.03 -7.28 -2.29
CA TYR A 64 -9.02 -7.95 -3.60
C TYR A 64 -7.74 -8.78 -3.75
N TRP A 65 -7.87 -10.00 -4.23
CA TRP A 65 -6.76 -10.79 -4.74
C TRP A 65 -6.33 -10.24 -6.09
N ARG A 66 -5.02 -10.14 -6.34
CA ARG A 66 -4.47 -9.89 -7.67
C ARG A 66 -3.77 -11.14 -8.17
N PHE A 67 -4.26 -11.69 -9.26
CA PHE A 67 -3.66 -12.82 -9.97
C PHE A 67 -2.87 -12.29 -11.17
N LYS A 68 -1.54 -12.40 -11.09
CA LYS A 68 -0.64 -12.02 -12.18
C LYS A 68 0.20 -13.22 -12.60
N GLY A 69 0.13 -13.59 -13.88
CA GLY A 69 0.86 -14.74 -14.39
C GLY A 69 0.49 -15.10 -15.82
N SER A 70 0.74 -16.36 -16.17
CA SER A 70 0.46 -16.92 -17.48
C SER A 70 -0.51 -18.09 -17.35
N PHE A 71 -1.55 -18.08 -18.17
CA PHE A 71 -2.55 -19.14 -18.26
C PHE A 71 -2.37 -19.92 -19.56
N PHE A 72 -2.39 -21.24 -19.47
CA PHE A 72 -2.19 -22.16 -20.58
C PHE A 72 -3.39 -23.09 -20.69
N VAL A 73 -3.94 -23.26 -21.89
CA VAL A 73 -5.04 -24.19 -22.16
C VAL A 73 -4.62 -25.14 -23.25
N SER A 74 -4.63 -26.45 -22.96
CA SER A 74 -4.40 -27.49 -23.96
C SER A 74 -5.71 -27.81 -24.69
N LEU A 75 -5.73 -27.61 -26.01
CA LEU A 75 -6.86 -27.92 -26.88
C LEU A 75 -6.38 -28.84 -28.03
N PRO A 76 -7.28 -29.52 -28.76
CA PRO A 76 -6.89 -30.37 -29.89
C PRO A 76 -6.05 -29.65 -30.96
N GLY A 77 -6.21 -28.33 -31.11
CA GLY A 77 -5.41 -27.49 -32.01
C GLY A 77 -4.11 -26.94 -31.42
N GLY A 78 -3.66 -27.45 -30.27
CA GLY A 78 -2.44 -27.02 -29.58
C GLY A 78 -2.69 -26.25 -28.28
N ILE A 79 -1.60 -25.75 -27.69
CA ILE A 79 -1.64 -25.00 -26.43
C ILE A 79 -1.90 -23.52 -26.73
N LYS A 80 -2.97 -22.97 -26.16
CA LYS A 80 -3.24 -21.53 -26.16
C LYS A 80 -2.65 -20.90 -24.90
N THR A 81 -2.03 -19.74 -25.05
CA THR A 81 -1.42 -18.99 -23.96
C THR A 81 -2.10 -17.64 -23.77
N ARG A 82 -2.21 -17.18 -22.53
CA ARG A 82 -2.73 -15.85 -22.20
C ARG A 82 -2.00 -15.29 -20.99
N ILE A 83 -1.58 -14.04 -21.06
CA ILE A 83 -1.12 -13.30 -19.88
C ILE A 83 -2.35 -12.86 -19.08
N VAL A 84 -2.31 -13.14 -17.78
CA VAL A 84 -3.36 -12.80 -16.83
C VAL A 84 -2.82 -11.74 -15.88
N ASP A 85 -3.53 -10.64 -15.76
CA ASP A 85 -3.40 -9.67 -14.67
C ASP A 85 -4.82 -9.24 -14.31
N VAL A 86 -5.43 -9.97 -13.37
CA VAL A 86 -6.83 -9.77 -12.97
C VAL A 86 -6.92 -9.62 -11.48
N SER A 87 -7.90 -8.84 -11.05
CA SER A 87 -8.28 -8.75 -9.64
C SER A 87 -9.60 -9.46 -9.40
N GLN A 88 -9.76 -10.06 -8.23
CA GLN A 88 -11.00 -10.69 -7.79
C GLN A 88 -11.27 -10.31 -6.33
N GLN A 89 -12.53 -10.12 -5.97
CA GLN A 89 -12.91 -9.94 -4.57
C GLN A 89 -12.34 -11.07 -3.69
N ALA A 90 -11.63 -10.71 -2.62
CA ALA A 90 -11.17 -11.68 -1.63
C ALA A 90 -12.27 -12.05 -0.63
N VAL A 91 -13.23 -11.14 -0.44
CA VAL A 91 -14.44 -11.35 0.35
C VAL A 91 -15.63 -11.05 -0.54
N SER A 92 -16.55 -12.02 -0.67
CA SER A 92 -17.74 -11.86 -1.51
C SER A 92 -18.60 -10.71 -1.00
N SER A 93 -18.92 -9.77 -1.89
CA SER A 93 -19.88 -8.71 -1.59
C SER A 93 -20.64 -8.29 -2.84
N PRO A 94 -21.98 -8.24 -2.78
CA PRO A 94 -22.80 -7.79 -3.90
C PRO A 94 -22.68 -6.27 -4.13
N SER A 95 -22.20 -5.51 -3.15
CA SER A 95 -22.10 -4.04 -3.20
C SER A 95 -20.91 -3.54 -4.00
N PHE A 96 -19.99 -4.42 -4.40
CA PHE A 96 -18.75 -4.07 -5.05
C PHE A 96 -18.56 -4.87 -6.34
N PRO A 97 -17.78 -4.39 -7.32
CA PRO A 97 -17.54 -5.12 -8.55
C PRO A 97 -16.73 -6.38 -8.30
N ALA A 98 -16.98 -7.44 -9.09
CA ALA A 98 -16.25 -8.70 -9.00
C ALA A 98 -14.74 -8.55 -9.27
N SER A 99 -14.35 -7.57 -10.10
CA SER A 99 -12.97 -7.23 -10.45
C SER A 99 -12.78 -5.71 -10.50
N LEU A 100 -11.57 -5.23 -10.18
CA LEU A 100 -11.15 -3.83 -10.33
C LEU A 100 -10.62 -3.51 -11.75
N GLY A 101 -10.52 -4.53 -12.62
CA GLY A 101 -10.00 -4.38 -13.98
C GLY A 101 -8.47 -4.48 -14.10
N LEU A 102 -7.96 -4.18 -15.30
CA LEU A 102 -6.58 -4.47 -15.76
C LEU A 102 -5.50 -3.50 -15.24
N ARG A 103 -5.88 -2.42 -14.54
CA ARG A 103 -4.98 -1.32 -14.16
C ARG A 103 -4.87 -1.14 -12.65
N SER A 104 -4.79 -2.22 -11.88
CA SER A 104 -4.38 -2.11 -10.48
C SER A 104 -2.92 -1.67 -10.41
N GLN A 105 -2.69 -0.35 -10.33
CA GLN A 105 -1.37 0.20 -10.05
C GLN A 105 -0.96 -0.20 -8.64
N THR A 106 0.26 -0.70 -8.50
CA THR A 106 0.83 -0.98 -7.19
C THR A 106 1.20 0.36 -6.56
N LEU A 107 0.48 0.79 -5.53
CA LEU A 107 0.98 1.80 -4.61
C LEU A 107 2.20 1.19 -3.91
N LYS A 108 3.34 1.90 -3.95
CA LYS A 108 4.43 1.58 -3.01
C LYS A 108 3.91 1.95 -1.62
N LEU A 109 3.89 0.95 -0.73
CA LEU A 109 3.74 1.16 0.70
C LEU A 109 5.02 1.79 1.24
#